data_AF-A0A0M2KKY0-F1
#
_entry.id   AF-A0A0M2KKY0-F1
#
_cell.length_a   1.000
_cell.length_b   1.000
_cell.length_c   1.000
_cell.angle_alpha   90.00
_cell.angle_beta   90.00
_cell.angle_gamma   90.00
#
_symmetry.space_group_name_H-M   'P 1'
#
loop_
_entity.id
_entity.type
_entity.pdbx_description
1 polymer ?
#
loop_
_entity_poly.entity_id
_entity_poly.type
_entity_poly.pdbx_seq_one_letter_code
_entity_poly.pdbx_strand_id
1 'polypeptide(L)'
;MGFTEVRQAEIQVDIYGDGAGDRAIALETLFRTGYAYDAIKAIDARVAPLYSTEAIQAPMINAENQWQERYMLTLYLQVHITIDVQQDFFDKAQITINQADKATL
;
A
#
# COMPACT_ATOMS: atom_id res chain seq x y z
N MET A 1 6.25 18.71 11.74
CA MET A 1 5.33 17.82 12.50
C MET A 1 5.00 16.67 11.57
N GLY A 2 5.47 15.45 11.86
CA GLY A 2 5.25 14.29 10.99
C GLY A 2 3.85 13.72 11.21
N PHE A 3 3.09 13.48 10.14
CA PHE A 3 1.81 12.80 10.22
C PHE A 3 2.05 11.31 10.00
N THR A 4 1.68 10.48 10.97
CA THR A 4 1.70 9.01 10.81
C THR A 4 0.28 8.51 10.72
N GLU A 5 -0.06 7.87 9.61
CA GLU A 5 -1.36 7.25 9.38
C GLU A 5 -1.18 5.76 9.14
N VAL A 6 -2.07 4.97 9.72
CA VAL A 6 -2.16 3.53 9.46
C VAL A 6 -3.23 3.32 8.39
N ARG A 7 -2.86 2.70 7.28
CA ARG A 7 -3.79 2.38 6.19
C ARG A 7 -3.86 0.89 5.96
N GLN A 8 -5.05 0.42 5.58
CA GLN A 8 -5.26 -0.94 5.09
C GLN A 8 -5.04 -0.98 3.58
N ALA A 9 -4.26 -1.94 3.11
CA ALA A 9 -4.05 -2.24 1.70
C ALA A 9 -4.68 -3.61 1.38
N GLU A 10 -5.40 -3.67 0.27
CA GLU A 10 -6.11 -4.86 -0.18
C GLU A 10 -5.53 -5.27 -1.53
N ILE A 11 -5.06 -6.52 -1.63
CA ILE A 11 -4.46 -7.05 -2.85
C ILE A 11 -5.27 -8.26 -3.27
N GLN A 12 -5.98 -8.13 -4.38
CA GLN A 12 -6.65 -9.27 -5.01
C GLN A 12 -5.64 -10.09 -5.80
N VAL A 13 -5.64 -11.40 -5.55
CA VAL A 13 -4.79 -12.39 -6.22
C VAL A 13 -5.69 -13.35 -6.98
N ASP A 14 -5.53 -13.37 -8.30
CA ASP A 14 -6.20 -14.30 -9.19
C ASP A 14 -5.20 -15.39 -9.64
N ILE A 15 -5.54 -16.64 -9.39
CA ILE A 15 -4.72 -17.81 -9.71
C ILE A 15 -5.41 -18.61 -10.81
N TYR A 16 -4.66 -18.94 -11.86
CA TYR A 16 -5.15 -19.60 -13.07
C TYR A 16 -4.44 -20.93 -13.36
N GLY A 17 -5.12 -21.77 -14.14
CA GLY A 17 -4.57 -22.99 -14.71
C GLY A 17 -4.72 -24.22 -13.80
N ASP A 18 -4.18 -25.36 -14.25
CA ASP A 18 -4.35 -26.65 -13.56
C ASP A 18 -3.81 -26.63 -12.12
N GLY A 19 -4.60 -27.10 -11.17
CA GLY A 19 -4.28 -27.02 -9.74
C GLY A 19 -4.29 -25.58 -9.20
N ALA A 20 -5.11 -24.68 -9.76
CA ALA A 20 -5.26 -23.32 -9.21
C ALA A 20 -5.88 -23.34 -7.81
N GLY A 21 -6.78 -24.30 -7.54
CA GLY A 21 -7.40 -24.48 -6.22
C GLY A 21 -6.39 -24.80 -5.12
N ASP A 22 -5.53 -25.80 -5.35
CA ASP A 22 -4.49 -26.20 -4.40
C ASP A 22 -3.52 -25.05 -4.09
N ARG A 23 -3.15 -24.29 -5.13
CA ARG A 23 -2.29 -23.10 -4.99
C ARG A 23 -2.97 -21.98 -4.21
N ALA A 24 -4.27 -21.76 -4.42
CA ALA A 24 -5.04 -20.77 -3.69
C ALA A 24 -5.14 -21.12 -2.19
N ILE A 25 -5.42 -22.38 -1.87
CA ILE A 25 -5.46 -22.88 -0.48
C ILE A 25 -4.08 -22.81 0.17
N ALA A 26 -3.03 -23.16 -0.57
CA ALA A 26 -1.66 -23.06 -0.08
C ALA A 26 -1.28 -21.61 0.25
N LEU A 27 -1.64 -20.66 -0.62
CA LEU A 27 -1.40 -19.24 -0.39
C LEU A 27 -2.20 -18.72 0.82
N GLU A 28 -3.49 -19.05 0.91
CA GLU A 28 -4.35 -18.71 2.05
C GLU A 28 -3.78 -19.24 3.38
N THR A 29 -3.30 -20.49 3.37
CA THR A 29 -2.71 -21.12 4.55
C THR A 29 -1.39 -20.45 4.92
N LEU A 30 -0.49 -20.28 3.94
CA LEU A 30 0.83 -19.69 4.16
C LEU A 30 0.73 -18.26 4.66
N PHE A 31 -0.18 -17.45 4.09
CA PHE A 31 -0.34 -16.05 4.45
C PHE A 31 -0.77 -15.84 5.90
N ARG A 32 -1.48 -16.81 6.49
CA ARG A 32 -1.88 -16.79 7.91
C ARG A 32 -0.79 -17.28 8.88
N THR A 33 0.38 -17.69 8.39
CA THR A 33 1.47 -18.17 9.24
C THR A 33 2.43 -17.07 9.67
N GLY A 34 3.16 -17.31 10.76
CA GLY A 34 4.27 -16.43 11.18
C GLY A 34 5.37 -16.29 10.12
N TYR A 35 5.56 -17.30 9.27
CA TYR A 35 6.51 -17.23 8.17
C TYR A 35 6.18 -16.10 7.19
N ALA A 36 4.91 -15.92 6.82
CA ALA A 36 4.50 -14.83 5.93
C ALA A 36 4.69 -13.46 6.59
N TYR A 37 4.43 -13.37 7.90
CA TYR A 37 4.71 -12.16 8.68
C TYR A 37 6.20 -11.78 8.62
N ASP A 38 7.08 -12.73 8.92
CA ASP A 38 8.52 -12.50 8.91
C ASP A 38 9.04 -12.16 7.51
N ALA A 39 8.55 -12.87 6.48
CA ALA A 39 8.93 -12.61 5.09
C ALA A 39 8.50 -11.20 4.62
N ILE A 40 7.30 -10.75 4.97
CA ILE A 40 6.82 -9.41 4.62
C ILE A 40 7.58 -8.34 5.40
N LYS A 41 7.84 -8.56 6.70
CA LYS A 41 8.63 -7.64 7.53
C LYS A 41 10.07 -7.51 7.06
N ALA A 42 10.66 -8.57 6.51
CA ALA A 42 11.99 -8.54 5.93
C ALA A 42 12.06 -7.66 4.66
N ILE A 43 10.96 -7.52 3.92
CA ILE A 43 10.88 -6.64 2.74
C ILE A 43 10.66 -5.19 3.16
N ASP A 44 9.66 -4.93 4.00
CA ASP A 44 9.40 -3.60 4.55
C ASP A 44 8.81 -3.70 5.95
N ALA A 45 9.55 -3.15 6.93
CA ALA A 45 9.14 -3.16 8.34
C ALA A 45 7.82 -2.39 8.60
N ARG A 46 7.42 -1.49 7.70
CA ARG A 46 6.18 -0.70 7.80
C ARG A 46 4.95 -1.48 7.37
N VAL A 47 5.13 -2.58 6.64
CA VAL A 47 4.04 -3.43 6.15
C VAL A 47 3.86 -4.61 7.11
N ALA A 48 2.62 -5.00 7.38
CA ALA A 48 2.30 -6.20 8.14
C ALA A 48 1.11 -6.93 7.50
N PRO A 49 1.16 -8.26 7.31
CA PRO A 49 -0.02 -9.01 6.91
C PRO A 49 -1.06 -9.01 8.05
N LEU A 50 -2.35 -8.95 7.69
CA LEU A 50 -3.47 -9.01 8.63
C LEU A 50 -4.20 -10.35 8.52
N TYR A 51 -4.93 -10.54 7.42
CA TYR A 51 -5.69 -11.75 7.13
C TYR A 51 -5.86 -11.91 5.63
N SER A 52 -6.29 -13.09 5.20
CA SER A 52 -6.73 -13.33 3.82
C SER A 52 -8.21 -13.70 3.82
N THR A 53 -8.91 -13.44 2.72
CA THR A 53 -10.19 -14.11 2.47
C THR A 53 -9.97 -15.57 2.14
N GLU A 54 -11.05 -16.33 2.18
CA GLU A 54 -11.08 -17.69 1.65
C GLU A 54 -10.85 -17.68 0.14
N ALA A 55 -10.25 -18.75 -0.38
CA ALA A 55 -10.12 -18.96 -1.82
C ALA A 55 -11.48 -19.28 -2.45
N ILE A 56 -11.95 -18.41 -3.35
CA ILE A 56 -13.22 -18.57 -4.06
C ILE A 56 -12.96 -19.04 -5.48
N GLN A 57 -13.63 -20.13 -5.89
CA GLN A 57 -13.61 -20.56 -7.28
C GLN A 57 -14.50 -19.64 -8.12
N ALA A 58 -13.90 -18.96 -9.10
CA ALA A 58 -14.56 -18.02 -9.99
C ALA A 58 -14.32 -18.43 -11.45
N PRO A 59 -14.90 -19.55 -11.91
CA PRO A 59 -14.63 -20.10 -13.23
C PRO A 59 -14.98 -19.09 -14.32
N MET A 60 -14.12 -18.98 -15.32
CA MET A 60 -14.27 -18.01 -16.40
C MET A 60 -14.17 -18.71 -17.75
N ILE A 61 -15.02 -18.29 -18.70
CA ILE A 61 -14.87 -18.65 -20.11
C ILE A 61 -13.92 -17.63 -20.72
N ASN A 62 -12.80 -18.10 -21.27
CA ASN A 62 -11.84 -17.21 -21.91
C ASN A 62 -12.34 -16.74 -23.29
N ALA A 63 -11.59 -15.82 -23.93
CA ALA A 63 -11.96 -15.29 -25.25
C ALA A 63 -12.01 -16.36 -26.37
N GLU A 64 -11.45 -17.54 -26.13
CA GLU A 64 -11.40 -18.69 -27.05
C GLU A 64 -12.49 -19.74 -26.72
N ASN A 65 -13.45 -19.38 -25.86
CA ASN A 65 -14.56 -20.22 -25.43
C ASN A 65 -14.14 -21.49 -24.66
N GLN A 66 -12.96 -21.47 -24.04
CA GLN A 66 -12.44 -22.55 -23.20
C GLN A 66 -12.70 -22.26 -21.73
N TRP A 67 -12.99 -23.32 -20.98
CA TRP A 67 -13.10 -23.26 -19.53
C TRP A 67 -11.71 -23.04 -18.92
N GLN A 68 -11.54 -21.93 -18.19
CA GLN A 68 -10.36 -21.70 -17.37
C GLN A 68 -10.73 -21.81 -15.89
N GLU A 69 -10.01 -22.67 -15.21
CA GLU A 69 -10.00 -22.69 -13.75
C GLU A 69 -9.37 -21.39 -13.25
N ARG A 70 -10.13 -20.66 -12.43
CA ARG A 70 -9.71 -19.42 -11.79
C ARG A 70 -10.14 -19.47 -10.33
N TYR A 71 -9.19 -19.22 -9.46
CA TYR A 71 -9.40 -19.02 -8.03
C TYR A 71 -9.00 -17.60 -7.65
N MET A 72 -9.76 -17.01 -6.76
CA MET A 72 -9.58 -15.63 -6.32
C MET A 72 -9.50 -15.59 -4.80
N LEU A 73 -8.55 -14.83 -4.27
CA LEU A 73 -8.49 -14.47 -2.86
C LEU A 73 -7.99 -13.04 -2.70
N THR A 74 -8.32 -12.40 -1.59
CA THR A 74 -7.86 -11.05 -1.25
C THR A 74 -6.97 -11.13 -0.02
N LEU A 75 -5.78 -10.53 -0.13
CA LEU A 75 -4.82 -10.39 0.95
C LEU A 75 -4.96 -9.00 1.56
N TYR A 76 -5.12 -8.96 2.88
CA TYR A 76 -5.23 -7.72 3.65
C TYR A 76 -3.92 -7.45 4.37
N LEU A 77 -3.38 -6.25 4.17
CA LEU A 77 -2.15 -5.78 4.79
C LEU A 77 -2.39 -4.44 5.49
N GLN A 78 -1.61 -4.18 6.52
CA GLN A 78 -1.52 -2.89 7.17
C GLN A 78 -0.22 -2.21 6.77
N VAL A 79 -0.30 -0.95 6.34
CA VAL A 79 0.85 -0.13 5.96
C VAL A 79 0.90 1.10 6.85
N HIS A 80 2.05 1.31 7.50
CA HIS A 80 2.34 2.51 8.26
C HIS A 80 2.96 3.56 7.33
N ILE A 81 2.23 4.64 7.08
CA ILE A 81 2.70 5.74 6.23
C ILE A 81 3.08 6.90 7.13
N THR A 82 4.35 7.31 7.09
CA THR A 82 4.84 8.51 7.76
C THR A 82 5.14 9.57 6.72
N ILE A 83 4.49 10.72 6.84
CA ILE A 83 4.70 11.88 5.98
C ILE A 83 5.43 12.94 6.79
N ASP A 84 6.69 13.17 6.44
CA ASP A 84 7.50 14.25 7.00
C ASP A 84 7.33 15.52 6.18
N VAL A 85 6.60 16.49 6.75
CA VAL A 85 6.49 17.83 6.16
C VAL A 85 7.59 18.70 6.74
N GLN A 86 8.53 19.13 5.90
CA GLN A 86 9.51 20.16 6.24
C GLN A 86 8.77 21.47 6.47
N GLN A 87 8.97 22.08 7.63
CA GLN A 87 8.36 23.37 7.97
C GLN A 87 9.36 24.47 7.64
N ASP A 88 9.11 25.21 6.56
CA ASP A 88 9.89 26.40 6.22
C ASP A 88 9.49 27.55 7.16
N PHE A 89 10.35 27.85 8.12
CA PHE A 89 10.25 29.10 8.89
C PHE A 89 11.03 30.20 8.15
N PHE A 90 10.46 31.40 8.09
CA PHE A 90 11.21 32.59 7.67
C PHE A 90 12.27 32.91 8.73
N ASP A 91 13.55 32.72 8.40
CA ASP A 91 14.67 33.00 9.32
C ASP A 91 14.89 34.52 9.50
N LYS A 92 14.64 35.34 8.46
CA LYS A 92 14.87 36.80 8.52
C LYS A 92 13.87 37.60 7.69
N ALA A 93 13.33 38.67 8.29
CA ALA A 93 12.58 39.70 7.59
C ALA A 93 13.53 40.82 7.16
N GLN A 94 13.77 40.98 5.86
CA GLN A 94 14.56 42.09 5.33
C GLN A 94 13.65 43.31 5.13
N ILE A 95 13.63 44.22 6.11
CA ILE A 95 12.88 45.48 6.02
C ILE A 95 13.78 46.53 5.37
N THR A 96 13.37 47.07 4.22
CA THR A 96 14.03 48.22 3.58
C THR A 96 13.14 49.44 3.71
N ILE A 97 13.66 50.51 4.30
CA ILE A 97 12.94 51.78 4.50
C ILE A 97 13.40 52.75 3.40
N ASN A 98 12.50 53.11 2.49
CA ASN A 98 12.72 54.20 1.56
C ASN A 98 12.07 55.48 2.12
N GLN A 99 12.90 56.47 2.43
CA GLN A 99 12.43 57.80 2.87
C GLN A 99 11.79 58.52 1.68
N ALA A 100 10.53 58.93 1.81
CA ALA A 100 9.77 59.57 0.74
C ALA A 100 9.80 61.11 0.77
N ASP A 101 10.77 61.73 1.47
CA ASP A 101 10.82 63.18 1.56
C ASP A 101 12.21 63.74 1.23
N LYS A 102 12.33 64.25 0.00
CA LYS A 102 13.29 65.30 -0.34
C LYS A 102 12.47 66.56 -0.61
N ALA A 103 12.37 67.42 0.39
CA ALA A 103 11.98 68.81 0.19
C ALA A 103 12.96 69.41 -0.84
N THR A 104 12.45 69.68 -2.05
CA THR A 104 13.20 70.44 -3.05
C THR A 104 13.13 71.91 -2.63
N LEU A 105 14.29 72.49 -2.33
CA LEU A 105 14.50 73.91 -2.06
C LEU A 105 14.13 74.78 -3.27
#